data_AF-A0A370JYA2-F1
#
_entry.id   AF-A0A370JYA2-F1
#
_cell.length_a   1.000
_cell.length_b   1.000
_cell.length_c   1.000
_cell.angle_alpha   90.00
_cell.angle_beta   90.00
_cell.angle_gamma   90.00
#
_symmetry.space_group_name_H-M   'P 1'
#
loop_
_entity.id
_entity.type
_entity.pdbx_description
1 polymer ?
#
loop_
_entity_poly.entity_id
_entity_poly.type
_entity_poly.pdbx_seq_one_letter_code
_entity_poly.pdbx_strand_id
1 'polypeptide(L)'
;MSWVAVFLVLFCLIGLFGLVHYWGHKRVERAQQAWFRQVLGEGVDLEAFLAQAPYEYRPLASGRAYGILDKRTGEEVGQARTPEEAEAWIVLRTLREQGRLPRSEDGP
;
A
#
# COMPACT_ATOMS: atom_id res chain seq x y z
N MET A 1 0.84 -38.41 -27.98
CA MET A 1 1.08 -37.34 -26.98
C MET A 1 0.14 -37.59 -25.81
N SER A 2 0.67 -37.88 -24.61
CA SER A 2 -0.16 -38.26 -23.48
C SER A 2 -0.85 -37.03 -22.88
N TRP A 3 -2.16 -36.91 -23.11
CA TRP A 3 -3.00 -35.79 -22.66
C TRP A 3 -2.98 -35.61 -21.12
N VAL A 4 -2.79 -36.71 -20.39
CA VAL A 4 -2.66 -36.72 -18.92
C VAL A 4 -1.40 -35.99 -18.45
N ALA A 5 -0.28 -36.15 -19.17
CA ALA A 5 0.97 -35.44 -18.84
C ALA A 5 0.82 -33.93 -19.06
N VAL A 6 0.11 -33.52 -20.11
CA VAL A 6 -0.19 -32.10 -20.39
C VAL A 6 -1.04 -31.50 -19.28
N PHE A 7 -2.06 -32.22 -18.81
CA PHE A 7 -2.94 -31.76 -17.73
C PHE A 7 -2.20 -31.60 -16.39
N LEU A 8 -1.33 -32.55 -16.05
CA LEU A 8 -0.48 -32.48 -14.85
C LEU A 8 0.49 -31.30 -14.88
N VAL A 9 1.14 -31.05 -16.02
CA VAL A 9 2.04 -29.91 -16.18
C VAL A 9 1.29 -28.60 -16.05
N LEU A 10 0.11 -28.49 -16.68
CA LEU A 10 -0.75 -27.30 -16.57
C LEU A 10 -1.20 -27.06 -15.13
N PHE A 11 -1.59 -28.11 -14.41
CA PHE A 11 -1.98 -28.03 -13.01
C PHE A 11 -0.84 -27.56 -12.10
N CYS A 12 0.37 -28.09 -12.30
CA CYS A 12 1.56 -27.64 -11.59
C CYS A 12 1.88 -26.16 -11.86
N LEU A 13 1.76 -25.71 -13.11
CA LEU A 13 1.98 -24.30 -13.47
C LEU A 13 0.97 -23.36 -12.79
N ILE A 14 -0.32 -23.73 -12.78
CA ILE A 14 -1.36 -22.95 -12.11
C ILE A 14 -1.11 -22.89 -10.59
N GLY A 15 -0.76 -24.02 -9.98
CA GLY A 15 -0.42 -24.08 -8.56
C GLY A 15 0.80 -23.23 -8.21
N LEU A 16 1.86 -23.29 -9.02
CA LEU A 16 3.07 -22.49 -8.82
C LEU A 16 2.76 -20.99 -8.94
N PHE A 17 1.96 -20.61 -9.93
CA PHE A 17 1.58 -19.22 -10.16
C PHE A 17 0.75 -18.66 -8.99
N GLY A 18 -0.23 -19.43 -8.50
CA GLY A 18 -0.99 -19.06 -7.30
C GLY A 18 -0.12 -18.93 -6.05
N LEU A 19 0.88 -19.81 -5.88
CA LEU A 19 1.77 -19.80 -4.73
C LEU A 19 2.72 -18.59 -4.75
N VAL A 20 3.27 -18.24 -5.92
CA VAL A 20 4.11 -17.04 -6.10
C VAL A 20 3.30 -15.77 -5.80
N HIS A 21 2.05 -15.69 -6.28
CA HIS A 21 1.18 -14.55 -6.00
C HIS A 21 0.84 -14.42 -4.51
N TYR A 22 0.57 -15.55 -3.84
CA TYR A 22 0.32 -15.61 -2.40
C TYR A 22 1.56 -15.18 -1.59
N TRP A 23 2.76 -15.64 -1.98
CA TRP A 23 4.01 -15.24 -1.34
C TRP A 23 4.35 -13.77 -1.57
N GLY A 24 4.02 -13.24 -2.75
CA GLY A 24 4.13 -11.82 -3.07
C GLY A 24 3.32 -10.96 -2.11
N HIS A 25 2.02 -11.22 -2.00
CA HIS A 25 1.13 -10.51 -1.07
C HIS A 25 1.64 -10.55 0.38
N LYS A 26 1.99 -11.74 0.85
CA LYS A 26 2.42 -11.94 2.25
C LYS A 26 3.76 -11.26 2.57
N ARG A 27 4.65 -11.09 1.58
CA ARG A 27 5.90 -10.32 1.76
C ARG A 27 5.64 -8.83 1.77
N VAL A 28 4.76 -8.34 0.89
CA VAL A 28 4.41 -6.91 0.82
C VAL A 28 3.80 -6.44 2.14
N GLU A 29 2.84 -7.19 2.69
CA GLU A 29 2.24 -6.88 4.00
C GLU A 29 3.28 -6.78 5.12
N ARG A 30 4.22 -7.74 5.18
CA ARG A 30 5.29 -7.72 6.20
C ARG A 30 6.26 -6.56 6.02
N ALA A 31 6.63 -6.26 4.78
CA ALA A 31 7.52 -5.13 4.47
C ALA A 31 6.84 -3.80 4.81
N GLN A 32 5.54 -3.67 4.53
CA GLN A 32 4.75 -2.49 4.84
C GLN A 32 4.61 -2.29 6.36
N GLN A 33 4.29 -3.35 7.11
CA GLN A 33 4.24 -3.29 8.58
C GLN A 33 5.60 -2.99 9.23
N ALA A 34 6.69 -3.49 8.65
CA ALA A 34 8.05 -3.17 9.11
C ALA A 34 8.39 -1.71 8.81
N TRP A 35 8.07 -1.24 7.60
CA TRP A 35 8.28 0.14 7.19
C TRP A 35 7.46 1.12 8.05
N PHE A 36 6.18 0.85 8.30
CA PHE A 36 5.35 1.69 9.17
C PHE A 36 5.89 1.74 10.60
N ARG A 37 6.32 0.61 11.16
CA ARG A 37 6.97 0.60 12.50
C ARG A 37 8.24 1.45 12.53
N GLN A 38 9.02 1.41 11.46
CA GLN A 38 10.23 2.23 11.35
C GLN A 38 9.90 3.73 11.23
N VAL A 39 8.84 4.09 10.51
CA VAL A 39 8.48 5.46 10.17
C VAL A 39 7.64 6.15 11.26
N LEU A 40 6.70 5.43 11.87
CA LEU A 40 5.82 5.94 12.93
C LEU A 40 6.41 5.76 14.34
N GLY A 41 7.38 4.84 14.50
CA GLY A 41 7.98 4.48 15.78
C GLY A 41 7.31 3.26 16.42
N GLU A 42 8.01 2.64 17.37
CA GLU A 42 7.47 1.49 18.12
C GLU A 42 6.24 1.90 18.94
N GLY A 43 5.11 1.21 18.72
CA GLY A 43 3.88 1.38 19.49
C GLY A 43 2.82 2.30 18.85
N VAL A 44 3.08 2.91 17.70
CA VAL A 44 2.05 3.65 16.95
C VAL A 44 1.33 2.72 15.99
N ASP A 45 0.05 2.53 16.23
CA ASP A 45 -0.82 1.75 15.35
C ASP A 45 -1.19 2.55 14.09
N LEU A 46 -1.10 1.89 12.93
CA LEU A 46 -1.34 2.53 11.63
C LEU A 46 -2.78 3.04 11.54
N GLU A 47 -3.74 2.24 11.99
CA GLU A 47 -5.16 2.58 11.92
C GLU A 47 -5.45 3.80 12.79
N ALA A 48 -4.91 3.82 14.02
CA ALA A 48 -4.99 4.98 14.90
C ALA A 48 -4.32 6.23 14.33
N PHE A 49 -3.23 6.08 13.58
CA PHE A 49 -2.57 7.20 12.90
C PHE A 49 -3.40 7.73 11.73
N LEU A 50 -3.90 6.85 10.85
CA LEU A 50 -4.72 7.22 9.69
C LEU A 50 -6.06 7.87 10.11
N ALA A 51 -6.64 7.44 11.24
CA ALA A 51 -7.82 8.05 11.82
C ALA A 51 -7.58 9.54 12.17
N GLN A 52 -6.40 9.84 12.74
CA GLN A 52 -5.99 11.19 13.13
C GLN A 52 -5.39 12.00 11.98
N ALA A 53 -4.96 11.35 10.90
CA ALA A 53 -4.36 12.01 9.76
C ALA A 53 -5.38 12.96 9.08
N PRO A 54 -4.91 14.10 8.55
CA PRO A 54 -5.77 15.07 7.86
C PRO A 54 -6.25 14.57 6.50
N TYR A 55 -5.76 13.43 6.03
CA TYR A 55 -6.13 12.83 4.75
C TYR A 55 -6.88 11.51 4.96
N GLU A 56 -7.75 11.17 4.00
CA GLU A 56 -8.38 9.86 3.88
C GLU A 56 -8.30 9.35 2.45
N TYR A 57 -8.42 8.04 2.26
CA TYR A 57 -8.52 7.44 0.94
C TYR A 57 -9.92 6.86 0.71
N ARG A 58 -10.41 6.94 -0.52
CA ARG A 58 -11.70 6.37 -0.94
C ARG A 58 -11.56 5.63 -2.27
N PRO A 59 -12.24 4.50 -2.47
CA PRO A 59 -12.26 3.84 -3.77
C PRO A 59 -12.94 4.74 -4.81
N LEU A 60 -12.30 4.94 -5.95
CA LEU A 60 -12.89 5.69 -7.07
C LEU A 60 -13.97 4.85 -7.75
N ALA A 61 -14.94 5.51 -8.39
CA ALA A 61 -16.05 4.86 -9.09
C ALA A 61 -15.60 3.87 -10.19
N SER A 62 -14.38 4.00 -10.69
CA SER A 62 -13.77 3.10 -11.67
C SER A 62 -13.27 1.77 -11.06
N GLY A 63 -13.22 1.64 -9.73
CA GLY A 63 -12.85 0.42 -9.00
C GLY A 63 -11.38 -0.01 -9.13
N ARG A 64 -10.56 0.76 -9.85
CA ARG A 64 -9.14 0.43 -10.15
C ARG A 64 -8.13 1.32 -9.43
N ALA A 65 -8.60 2.31 -8.70
CA ALA A 65 -7.77 3.29 -8.02
C ALA A 65 -8.50 3.85 -6.80
N TYR A 66 -7.72 4.44 -5.91
CA TYR A 66 -8.16 5.09 -4.69
C TYR A 66 -7.82 6.57 -4.77
N GLY A 67 -8.81 7.43 -4.58
CA GLY A 67 -8.62 8.87 -4.46
C GLY A 67 -8.21 9.21 -3.03
N ILE A 68 -7.27 10.13 -2.86
CA ILE A 68 -6.83 10.63 -1.57
C ILE A 68 -7.45 12.02 -1.40
N LEU A 69 -8.26 12.18 -0.35
CA LEU A 69 -8.95 13.43 -0.03
C LEU A 69 -8.32 14.09 1.19
N ASP A 70 -8.25 15.41 1.18
CA ASP A 70 -7.98 16.21 2.36
C ASP A 70 -9.29 16.42 3.15
N LYS A 71 -9.33 15.95 4.39
CA LYS A 71 -10.50 16.09 5.28
C LYS A 71 -10.79 17.53 5.67
N ARG A 72 -9.80 18.41 5.59
CA ARG A 72 -9.90 19.84 5.98
C ARG A 72 -10.63 20.64 4.90
N THR A 73 -10.33 20.37 3.62
CA THR A 73 -10.86 21.12 2.48
C THR A 73 -11.92 20.35 1.69
N GLY A 74 -11.93 19.03 1.79
CA GLY A 74 -12.78 18.14 1.00
C GLY A 74 -12.27 17.92 -0.43
N GLU A 75 -11.06 18.39 -0.76
CA GLU A 75 -10.50 18.27 -2.11
C GLU A 75 -9.71 16.97 -2.29
N GLU A 76 -9.76 16.42 -3.51
CA GLU A 76 -8.91 15.30 -3.91
C GLU A 76 -7.49 15.80 -4.20
N VAL A 77 -6.52 15.34 -3.42
CA VAL A 77 -5.12 15.77 -3.48
C VAL A 77 -4.22 14.78 -4.20
N GLY A 78 -4.71 13.58 -4.51
CA GLY A 78 -3.94 12.56 -5.21
C GLY A 78 -4.71 11.27 -5.47
N GLN A 79 -4.06 10.34 -6.17
CA GLN A 79 -4.60 9.01 -6.46
C GLN A 79 -3.54 7.95 -6.22
N ALA A 80 -3.96 6.79 -5.75
CA ALA A 80 -3.14 5.60 -5.51
C ALA A 80 -3.76 4.39 -6.22
N ARG A 81 -2.93 3.42 -6.63
CA ARG A 81 -3.43 2.22 -7.32
C ARG A 81 -3.94 1.18 -6.34
N THR A 82 -3.37 1.15 -5.14
CA THR A 82 -3.73 0.22 -4.09
C THR A 82 -4.00 0.99 -2.78
N PRO A 83 -4.77 0.43 -1.84
CA PRO A 83 -4.99 1.10 -0.56
C PRO A 83 -3.68 1.29 0.21
N GLU A 84 -2.74 0.35 0.11
CA GLU A 84 -1.43 0.41 0.76
C GLU A 84 -0.60 1.61 0.29
N GLU A 85 -0.62 1.90 -1.02
CA GLU A 85 0.02 3.09 -1.59
C GLU A 85 -0.64 4.38 -1.06
N ALA A 86 -1.97 4.38 -0.90
CA ALA A 86 -2.69 5.52 -0.37
C ALA A 86 -2.30 5.78 1.10
N GLU A 87 -2.29 4.73 1.93
CA GLU A 87 -1.89 4.80 3.34
C GLU A 87 -0.45 5.29 3.49
N ALA A 88 0.49 4.75 2.71
CA ALA A 88 1.88 5.17 2.73
C ALA A 88 2.02 6.65 2.33
N TRP A 89 1.27 7.10 1.33
CA TRP A 89 1.24 8.51 0.94
C TRP A 89 0.70 9.39 2.07
N ILE A 90 -0.39 8.99 2.72
CA ILE A 90 -1.00 9.72 3.84
C ILE A 90 -0.01 9.84 5.00
N VAL A 91 0.65 8.74 5.36
CA VAL A 91 1.67 8.72 6.43
C VAL A 91 2.82 9.66 6.10
N LEU A 92 3.40 9.54 4.91
CA LEU A 92 4.52 10.40 4.49
C LEU A 92 4.13 11.88 4.44
N ARG A 93 2.96 12.19 3.89
CA ARG A 93 2.48 13.56 3.79
C ARG A 93 2.23 14.15 5.18
N THR A 94 1.57 13.40 6.06
CA THR A 94 1.28 13.83 7.43
C THR A 94 2.56 14.05 8.23
N LEU A 95 3.53 13.13 8.16
CA LEU A 95 4.80 13.28 8.86
C LEU A 95 5.65 14.43 8.30
N ARG A 96 5.56 14.69 7.00
CA ARG A 96 6.21 15.86 6.37
C ARG A 96 5.58 17.16 6.84
N GLU A 97 4.25 17.24 6.94
CA GLU A 97 3.56 18.41 7.52
C GLU A 97 3.93 18.64 8.98
N GLN A 98 4.14 17.56 9.74
CA GLN A 98 4.57 17.61 11.14
C GLN A 98 6.08 17.90 11.31
N GLY A 99 6.84 18.05 10.22
CA GLY A 99 8.29 18.25 10.27
C GLY A 99 9.08 17.06 10.82
N ARG A 100 8.48 15.87 10.86
CA ARG A 100 9.08 14.63 11.41
C ARG A 100 9.88 13.82 10.38
N LEU A 101 9.73 14.14 9.11
CA LEU A 101 10.61 13.64 8.06
C LEU A 101 11.64 14.73 7.73
N PRO A 102 12.93 14.38 7.52
CA PRO A 102 13.86 15.35 6.94
C PRO A 102 13.24 15.85 5.64
N ARG A 103 13.18 17.18 5.48
CA ARG A 103 12.96 17.77 4.15
C ARG A 103 13.98 17.09 3.24
N SER A 104 13.55 16.57 2.10
CA SER A 104 14.47 16.23 1.03
C SER A 104 15.04 17.55 0.47
N GLU A 105 15.81 18.25 1.29
CA GLU A 105 16.84 19.18 0.87
C GLU A 105 18.00 18.29 0.47
N ASP A 106 18.05 17.96 -0.82
CA ASP A 106 19.28 17.90 -1.61
C ASP A 106 18.96 17.27 -2.98
N GLY A 107 18.88 18.16 -3.97
CA GLY A 107 18.92 17.84 -5.38
C GLY A 107 19.30 19.14 -6.12
N PRO A 108 20.47 19.19 -6.79
CA PRO A 108 21.11 20.40 -7.31
C PRO A 108 20.32 21.11 -8.42
#